data_AF-A0A183MCT6-F1
#
_entry.id   AF-A0A183MCT6-F1
#
_cell.length_a   1.000
_cell.length_b   1.000
_cell.length_c   1.000
_cell.angle_alpha   90.00
_cell.angle_beta   90.00
_cell.angle_gamma   90.00
#
_symmetry.space_group_name_H-M   'P 1'
#
loop_
_entity.id
_entity.type
_entity.pdbx_description
1 polymer ?
#
loop_
_entity_poly.entity_id
_entity_poly.type
_entity_poly.pdbx_seq_one_letter_code
_entity_poly.pdbx_strand_id
1 'polypeptide(L)'
;MKTSTSDGKHVIQWTSRMQLDDLDFAGDLSLLSQTQNADVKARIDKARAAYIQLKYIWNRKQQSINTKVRIFNTNVKTIILYRVETWRTTKVIIQKIQVLINSCLREILRIRWPDTVSNNLLWERKNQISEGEEIKKKRWKCIRHTMRKTLNCVTWNPQVYEKRGKPKNI
;
A
#
# COMPACT_ATOMS: atom_id res chain seq x y z
N MET A 1 -69.43 -12.31 -20.44
CA MET A 1 -69.06 -12.88 -21.76
C MET A 1 -68.33 -11.77 -22.53
N LYS A 2 -67.01 -11.76 -22.81
CA LYS A 2 -65.87 -12.68 -22.71
C LYS A 2 -64.59 -11.87 -22.37
N THR A 3 -63.58 -12.56 -21.85
CA THR A 3 -62.19 -12.17 -21.58
C THR A 3 -61.30 -12.20 -22.84
N SER A 4 -60.11 -11.55 -22.76
CA SER A 4 -58.75 -12.04 -23.14
C SER A 4 -57.91 -10.94 -23.84
N THR A 5 -56.83 -10.42 -23.24
CA THR A 5 -55.42 -10.93 -23.18
C THR A 5 -54.62 -10.69 -24.46
N SER A 6 -53.60 -9.83 -24.40
CA SER A 6 -52.29 -10.16 -24.96
C SER A 6 -51.18 -9.46 -24.17
N ASP A 7 -50.54 -10.27 -23.34
CA ASP A 7 -49.34 -10.02 -22.57
C ASP A 7 -48.14 -9.85 -23.52
N GLY A 8 -47.64 -8.61 -23.65
CA GLY A 8 -46.49 -8.24 -24.47
C GLY A 8 -45.21 -8.19 -23.64
N LYS A 9 -44.65 -9.37 -23.40
CA LYS A 9 -43.32 -9.69 -22.87
C LYS A 9 -42.28 -8.55 -22.94
N HIS A 10 -42.14 -7.79 -21.85
CA HIS A 10 -40.97 -6.96 -21.55
C HIS A 10 -40.29 -7.39 -20.23
N VAL A 11 -40.24 -8.71 -20.00
CA VAL A 11 -39.76 -9.29 -18.74
C VAL A 11 -38.48 -10.09 -19.01
N ILE A 12 -37.37 -9.53 -18.55
CA ILE A 12 -36.09 -10.17 -18.17
C ILE A 12 -35.18 -10.64 -19.34
N GLN A 13 -34.33 -9.72 -19.81
CA GLN A 13 -33.03 -10.04 -20.44
C GLN A 13 -31.86 -9.85 -19.45
N TRP A 14 -32.12 -9.87 -18.14
CA TRP A 14 -31.19 -9.37 -17.11
C TRP A 14 -30.30 -10.42 -16.44
N THR A 15 -30.39 -11.70 -16.79
CA THR A 15 -29.57 -12.74 -16.15
C THR A 15 -28.27 -13.02 -16.89
N SER A 16 -28.31 -13.13 -18.23
CA SER A 16 -27.10 -13.44 -19.02
C SER A 16 -26.09 -12.29 -19.08
N ARG A 17 -26.55 -11.02 -19.10
CA ARG A 17 -25.66 -9.85 -19.12
C ARG A 17 -24.94 -9.66 -17.78
N MET A 18 -25.67 -9.75 -16.66
CA MET A 18 -25.08 -9.67 -15.31
C MET A 18 -24.07 -10.80 -15.06
N GLN A 19 -24.35 -12.03 -15.51
CA GLN A 19 -23.40 -13.15 -15.38
C GLN A 19 -22.13 -12.96 -16.23
N LEU A 20 -22.24 -12.33 -17.41
CA LEU A 20 -21.10 -11.97 -18.25
C LEU A 20 -20.26 -10.86 -17.61
N ASP A 21 -20.92 -9.81 -17.11
CA ASP A 21 -20.26 -8.70 -16.41
C ASP A 21 -19.55 -9.18 -15.12
N ASP A 22 -20.10 -10.17 -14.42
CA ASP A 22 -19.48 -10.80 -13.23
C ASP A 22 -18.23 -11.64 -13.59
N LEU A 23 -18.24 -12.35 -14.71
CA LEU A 23 -17.10 -13.14 -15.19
C LEU A 23 -15.97 -12.24 -15.69
N ASP A 24 -16.29 -11.18 -16.43
CA ASP A 24 -15.33 -10.18 -16.88
C ASP A 24 -14.74 -9.42 -15.68
N PHE A 25 -15.56 -9.07 -14.69
CA PHE A 25 -15.11 -8.47 -13.44
C PHE A 25 -14.19 -9.40 -12.64
N ALA A 26 -14.50 -10.69 -12.56
CA ALA A 26 -13.64 -11.69 -11.92
C ALA A 26 -12.30 -11.86 -12.66
N GLY A 27 -12.34 -11.81 -14.00
CA GLY A 27 -11.15 -11.82 -14.86
C GLY A 27 -10.22 -10.63 -14.59
N ASP A 28 -10.77 -9.43 -14.56
CA ASP A 28 -10.04 -8.20 -14.25
C ASP A 28 -9.44 -8.22 -12.84
N LEU A 29 -10.19 -8.71 -11.85
CA LEU A 29 -9.68 -8.88 -10.48
C LEU A 29 -8.53 -9.88 -10.39
N SER A 30 -8.59 -10.98 -11.15
CA SER A 30 -7.53 -11.99 -11.23
C SER A 30 -6.26 -11.40 -11.85
N LEU A 31 -6.40 -10.69 -12.98
CA LEU A 31 -5.29 -10.02 -13.66
C LEU A 31 -4.65 -8.94 -12.79
N LEU A 32 -5.46 -8.14 -12.09
CA LEU A 32 -4.98 -7.15 -11.12
C LEU A 32 -4.21 -7.80 -9.97
N SER A 33 -4.69 -8.94 -9.46
CA SER A 33 -4.01 -9.67 -8.38
C SER A 33 -2.65 -10.23 -8.81
N GLN A 34 -2.57 -10.82 -10.02
CA GLN A 34 -1.31 -11.32 -10.58
C GLN A 34 -0.31 -10.18 -10.79
N THR A 35 -0.76 -9.06 -11.35
CA THR A 35 0.06 -7.87 -11.58
C THR A 35 0.59 -7.28 -10.27
N GLN A 36 -0.25 -7.19 -9.24
CA GLN A 36 0.16 -6.74 -7.91
C GLN A 36 1.20 -7.67 -7.29
N ASN A 37 1.03 -8.99 -7.40
CA ASN A 37 1.99 -9.94 -6.88
C ASN A 37 3.36 -9.85 -7.56
N ALA A 38 3.38 -9.59 -8.87
CA ALA A 38 4.62 -9.36 -9.63
C ALA A 38 5.33 -8.06 -9.18
N ASP A 39 4.59 -6.95 -9.03
CA ASP A 39 5.12 -5.67 -8.54
C ASP A 39 5.66 -5.79 -7.10
N VAL A 40 4.94 -6.49 -6.21
CA VAL A 40 5.41 -6.80 -4.84
C VAL A 40 6.73 -7.55 -4.88
N LYS A 41 6.83 -8.59 -5.71
CA LYS A 41 8.05 -9.39 -5.84
C LYS A 41 9.22 -8.54 -6.34
N ALA A 42 9.02 -7.77 -7.41
CA ALA A 42 10.04 -6.90 -7.98
C ALA A 42 10.57 -5.88 -6.95
N ARG A 43 9.70 -5.33 -6.09
CA ARG A 43 10.13 -4.41 -5.02
C ARG A 43 10.90 -5.10 -3.91
N ILE A 44 10.51 -6.31 -3.52
CA ILE A 44 11.27 -7.13 -2.58
C ILE A 44 12.67 -7.38 -3.12
N ASP A 45 12.79 -7.74 -4.40
CA ASP A 45 14.07 -8.00 -5.06
C ASP A 45 14.92 -6.72 -5.14
N LYS A 46 14.31 -5.57 -5.45
CA LYS A 46 15.00 -4.27 -5.44
C LYS A 46 15.48 -3.87 -4.04
N ALA A 47 14.67 -4.12 -3.01
CA ALA A 47 15.04 -3.85 -1.62
C ALA A 47 16.18 -4.75 -1.16
N ARG A 48 16.18 -6.03 -1.56
CA ARG A 48 17.29 -6.97 -1.33
C ARG A 48 18.56 -6.50 -2.02
N ALA A 49 18.47 -6.08 -3.28
CA ALA A 49 19.62 -5.54 -4.01
C ALA A 49 20.20 -4.30 -3.32
N ALA A 50 19.36 -3.35 -2.90
CA ALA A 50 19.79 -2.17 -2.14
C ALA A 50 20.44 -2.55 -0.80
N TYR A 51 19.90 -3.54 -0.08
CA TYR A 51 20.48 -4.02 1.17
C TYR A 51 21.87 -4.63 0.95
N ILE A 52 22.03 -5.45 -0.10
CA ILE A 52 23.31 -6.07 -0.49
C ILE A 52 24.34 -5.02 -0.91
N GLN A 53 23.93 -3.98 -1.64
CA GLN A 53 24.83 -2.87 -1.99
C GLN A 53 25.39 -2.18 -0.74
N LEU A 54 24.60 -2.09 0.33
CA LEU A 54 25.01 -1.50 1.61
C LEU A 54 25.72 -2.51 2.54
N LYS A 55 26.12 -3.69 2.07
CA LYS A 55 26.74 -4.77 2.88
C LYS A 55 27.95 -4.31 3.70
N TYR A 56 28.76 -3.41 3.16
CA TYR A 56 29.93 -2.87 3.85
C TYR A 56 29.56 -2.06 5.10
N ILE A 57 28.41 -1.38 5.10
CA ILE A 57 27.89 -0.60 6.24
C ILE A 57 27.51 -1.55 7.38
N TRP A 58 26.83 -2.64 7.05
CA TRP A 58 26.38 -3.64 8.04
C TRP A 58 27.56 -4.33 8.72
N ASN A 59 28.62 -4.62 7.98
CA ASN A 59 29.82 -5.29 8.48
C ASN A 59 30.74 -4.38 9.31
N ARG A 60 30.65 -3.06 9.16
CA ARG A 60 31.50 -2.10 9.87
C ARG A 60 31.28 -2.15 11.39
N LYS A 61 32.36 -2.38 12.16
CA LYS A 61 32.32 -2.48 13.64
C LYS A 61 32.14 -1.11 14.34
N GLN A 62 32.63 -0.03 13.75
CA GLN A 62 32.62 1.32 14.35
C GLN A 62 31.24 2.00 14.38
N GLN A 63 30.25 1.50 13.63
CA GLN A 63 28.94 2.14 13.55
C GLN A 63 27.99 1.62 14.63
N SER A 64 27.34 2.55 15.33
CA SER A 64 26.30 2.21 16.29
C SER A 64 25.14 1.47 15.61
N ILE A 65 24.53 0.55 16.35
CA ILE A 65 23.37 -0.22 15.89
C ILE A 65 22.22 0.75 15.51
N ASN A 66 22.06 1.86 16.23
CA ASN A 66 20.99 2.84 15.96
C ASN A 66 21.20 3.57 14.64
N THR A 67 22.44 3.90 14.28
CA THR A 67 22.78 4.47 12.97
C THR A 67 22.45 3.48 11.85
N LYS A 68 22.79 2.19 12.02
CA LYS A 68 22.47 1.15 11.02
C LYS A 68 20.97 0.98 10.83
N VAL A 69 20.20 0.94 11.92
CA VAL A 69 18.73 0.83 11.85
C VAL A 69 18.11 2.06 11.18
N ARG A 70 18.65 3.27 11.41
CA ARG A 70 18.22 4.47 10.67
C ARG A 70 18.50 4.36 9.17
N ILE A 71 19.70 3.94 8.78
CA ILE A 71 20.08 3.75 7.37
C ILE A 71 19.17 2.70 6.71
N PHE A 72 18.87 1.61 7.41
CA PHE A 72 17.94 0.59 6.92
C PHE A 72 16.54 1.16 6.71
N ASN A 73 16.03 1.91 7.69
CA ASN A 73 14.71 2.52 7.63
C ASN A 73 14.59 3.53 6.47
N THR A 74 15.65 4.30 6.18
CA THR A 74 15.61 5.32 5.11
C THR A 74 15.82 4.75 3.72
N ASN A 75 16.64 3.70 3.56
CA ASN A 75 17.03 3.19 2.24
C ASN A 75 16.24 1.95 1.83
N VAL A 76 16.07 0.99 2.74
CA VAL A 76 15.47 -0.32 2.42
C VAL A 76 13.98 -0.33 2.75
N LYS A 77 13.61 0.13 3.95
CA LYS A 77 12.21 0.14 4.40
C LYS A 77 11.36 1.11 3.57
N THR A 78 11.93 2.20 3.06
CA THR A 78 11.24 3.12 2.13
C THR A 78 10.91 2.45 0.80
N ILE A 79 11.84 1.71 0.17
CA ILE A 79 11.61 1.00 -1.10
C ILE A 79 10.45 0.00 -0.97
N ILE A 80 10.43 -0.76 0.13
CA ILE A 80 9.40 -1.78 0.39
C ILE A 80 8.05 -1.14 0.66
N LEU A 81 8.02 -0.08 1.48
CA LEU A 81 6.78 0.57 1.93
C LEU A 81 6.32 1.72 1.01
N TYR A 82 7.05 2.00 -0.07
CA TYR A 82 6.65 3.00 -1.04
C TYR A 82 5.38 2.55 -1.74
N ARG A 83 4.36 3.42 -1.80
CA ARG A 83 3.08 3.17 -2.50
C ARG A 83 2.31 1.93 -1.98
N VAL A 84 2.62 1.43 -0.78
CA VAL A 84 1.88 0.31 -0.14
C VAL A 84 0.43 0.68 0.22
N GLU A 85 0.13 1.98 0.26
CA GLU A 85 -1.18 2.55 0.54
C GLU A 85 -2.23 2.17 -0.52
N THR A 86 -1.83 2.02 -1.78
CA THR A 86 -2.72 1.76 -2.91
C THR A 86 -2.81 0.28 -3.30
N TRP A 87 -2.08 -0.59 -2.61
CA TRP A 87 -2.07 -2.03 -2.90
C TRP A 87 -3.21 -2.77 -2.21
N ARG A 88 -3.54 -3.99 -2.64
CA ARG A 88 -4.35 -4.92 -1.84
C ARG A 88 -3.40 -5.68 -0.90
N THR A 89 -3.29 -5.27 0.37
CA THR A 89 -2.40 -5.97 1.32
C THR A 89 -3.06 -7.24 1.82
N THR A 90 -2.71 -8.35 1.20
CA THR A 90 -3.04 -9.68 1.72
C THR A 90 -2.12 -10.01 2.89
N LYS A 91 -2.63 -10.79 3.87
CA LYS A 91 -1.83 -11.28 5.02
C LYS A 91 -0.51 -11.93 4.56
N VAL A 92 -0.54 -12.65 3.44
CA VAL A 92 0.63 -13.29 2.82
C VAL A 92 1.71 -12.28 2.40
N ILE A 93 1.31 -11.15 1.80
CA ILE A 93 2.25 -10.10 1.38
C ILE A 93 2.89 -9.44 2.59
N ILE A 94 2.08 -9.12 3.61
CA ILE A 94 2.57 -8.54 4.87
C ILE A 94 3.57 -9.50 5.54
N GLN A 95 3.27 -10.79 5.59
CA GLN A 95 4.16 -11.81 6.14
C GLN A 95 5.49 -11.90 5.38
N LYS A 96 5.47 -11.87 4.04
CA LYS A 96 6.70 -11.87 3.22
C LYS A 96 7.58 -10.65 3.50
N ILE A 97 6.96 -9.47 3.61
CA ILE A 97 7.65 -8.21 3.96
C ILE A 97 8.24 -8.30 5.38
N GLN A 98 7.47 -8.82 6.34
CA GLN A 98 7.88 -8.99 7.72
C GLN A 98 9.09 -9.91 7.85
N VAL A 99 9.08 -11.05 7.15
CA VAL A 99 10.20 -12.02 7.16
C VAL A 99 11.49 -11.36 6.65
N LEU A 100 11.40 -10.59 5.56
CA LEU A 100 12.55 -9.88 5.01
C LEU A 100 13.11 -8.87 6.02
N ILE A 101 12.25 -8.04 6.61
CA ILE A 101 12.68 -7.00 7.56
C ILE A 101 13.28 -7.62 8.83
N ASN A 102 12.65 -8.67 9.37
CA ASN A 102 13.16 -9.38 10.53
C ASN A 102 14.53 -10.03 10.25
N SER A 103 14.73 -10.59 9.05
CA SER A 103 16.02 -11.13 8.64
C SER A 103 17.10 -10.05 8.65
N CYS A 104 16.84 -8.90 8.03
CA CYS A 104 17.78 -7.77 7.99
C CYS A 104 18.08 -7.21 9.40
N LEU A 105 17.07 -7.11 10.26
CA LEU A 105 17.25 -6.62 11.63
C LEU A 105 18.11 -7.57 12.48
N ARG A 106 17.92 -8.89 12.34
CA ARG A 106 18.74 -9.88 13.05
C ARG A 106 20.21 -9.78 12.63
N GLU A 107 20.47 -9.57 11.35
CA GLU A 107 21.82 -9.40 10.81
C GLU A 107 22.47 -8.09 11.30
N ILE A 108 21.72 -6.98 11.33
CA ILE A 108 22.19 -5.69 11.89
C ILE A 108 22.50 -5.80 13.38
N LEU A 109 21.69 -6.56 14.12
CA LEU A 109 21.86 -6.81 15.55
C LEU A 109 22.96 -7.84 15.86
N ARG A 110 23.54 -8.48 14.83
CA ARG A 110 24.51 -9.57 14.97
C ARG A 110 24.02 -10.69 15.88
N ILE A 111 22.71 -10.98 15.85
CA ILE A 111 22.15 -12.14 16.55
C ILE A 111 22.66 -13.36 15.80
N ARG A 112 23.64 -14.04 16.39
CA ARG A 112 24.22 -15.25 15.83
C ARG A 112 23.44 -16.44 16.39
N TRP A 113 23.29 -17.49 15.60
CA TRP A 113 22.90 -18.78 16.14
C TRP A 113 23.91 -19.16 17.25
N PRO A 114 23.51 -19.56 18.48
CA PRO A 114 22.23 -20.14 18.92
C PRO A 114 21.23 -19.18 19.62
N ASP A 115 21.46 -17.87 19.60
CA ASP A 115 20.60 -16.90 20.30
C ASP A 115 19.18 -16.86 19.72
N THR A 116 18.25 -17.58 20.36
CA THR A 116 16.85 -17.66 19.93
C THR A 116 16.06 -16.49 20.51
N VAL A 117 16.24 -15.31 19.90
CA VAL A 117 15.48 -14.10 20.24
C VAL A 117 14.10 -14.17 19.59
N SER A 118 13.04 -14.03 20.38
CA SER A 118 11.65 -13.92 19.87
C SER A 118 11.46 -12.66 19.05
N ASN A 119 10.52 -12.66 18.08
CA ASN A 119 10.28 -11.48 17.24
C ASN A 119 9.78 -10.27 18.05
N ASN A 120 8.99 -10.49 19.11
CA ASN A 120 8.48 -9.43 19.97
C ASN A 120 9.63 -8.71 20.69
N LEU A 121 10.56 -9.46 21.29
CA LEU A 121 11.73 -8.90 21.98
C LEU A 121 12.65 -8.14 21.02
N LEU A 122 12.73 -8.57 19.76
CA LEU A 122 13.49 -7.87 18.72
C LEU A 122 12.87 -6.49 18.38
N TRP A 123 11.55 -6.39 18.35
CA TRP A 123 10.84 -5.13 18.08
C TRP A 123 10.91 -4.16 19.27
N GLU A 124 10.79 -4.66 20.50
CA GLU A 124 10.95 -3.89 21.74
C GLU A 124 12.33 -3.22 21.83
N ARG A 125 13.40 -3.98 21.55
CA ARG A 125 14.79 -3.46 21.54
C ARG A 125 15.02 -2.32 20.53
N LYS A 126 14.13 -2.12 19.57
CA LYS A 126 14.26 -1.09 18.53
C LYS A 126 13.12 -0.10 18.50
N ASN A 127 12.22 -0.13 19.48
CA ASN A 127 11.03 0.72 19.53
C ASN A 127 10.29 0.72 18.18
N GLN A 128 10.30 -0.42 17.47
CA GLN A 128 9.67 -0.54 16.16
C GLN A 128 8.28 -1.15 16.30
N ILE A 129 7.38 -0.60 15.50
CA ILE A 129 6.00 -1.06 15.34
C ILE A 129 5.99 -2.14 14.27
N SER A 130 5.13 -3.14 14.41
CA SER A 130 5.02 -4.21 13.41
C SER A 130 4.71 -3.63 12.03
N GLU A 131 5.27 -4.22 10.97
CA GLU A 131 5.12 -3.71 9.61
C GLU A 131 3.65 -3.67 9.18
N GLY A 132 2.85 -4.61 9.68
CA GLY A 132 1.40 -4.63 9.45
C GLY A 132 0.71 -3.38 10.03
N GLU A 133 1.11 -2.92 11.21
CA GLU A 133 0.56 -1.71 11.83
C GLU A 133 1.05 -0.43 11.16
N GLU A 134 2.33 -0.38 10.74
CA GLU A 134 2.85 0.73 9.94
C GLU A 134 2.11 0.89 8.61
N ILE A 135 1.84 -0.22 7.91
CA ILE A 135 1.05 -0.22 6.69
C ILE A 135 -0.38 0.27 6.94
N LYS A 136 -1.03 -0.19 8.03
CA LYS A 136 -2.36 0.30 8.44
C LYS A 136 -2.33 1.80 8.71
N LYS A 137 -1.35 2.31 9.45
CA LYS A 137 -1.20 3.74 9.74
C LYS A 137 -1.06 4.57 8.47
N LYS A 138 -0.22 4.14 7.53
CA LYS A 138 -0.06 4.81 6.23
C LYS A 138 -1.37 4.86 5.44
N ARG A 139 -2.11 3.74 5.38
CA ARG A 139 -3.43 3.70 4.73
C ARG A 139 -4.43 4.66 5.36
N TRP A 140 -4.55 4.63 6.68
CA TRP A 140 -5.44 5.54 7.40
C TRP A 140 -5.06 7.01 7.18
N LYS A 141 -3.76 7.31 7.12
CA LYS A 141 -3.27 8.65 6.79
C LYS A 141 -3.64 9.06 5.36
N CYS A 142 -3.55 8.14 4.40
CA CYS A 142 -3.92 8.34 3.00
C CYS A 142 -5.44 8.58 2.85
N ILE A 143 -6.27 7.73 3.45
CA ILE A 143 -7.74 7.89 3.49
C ILE A 143 -8.12 9.24 4.07
N ARG A 144 -7.52 9.63 5.20
CA ARG A 144 -7.74 10.93 5.83
C ARG A 144 -7.35 12.10 4.93
N HIS A 145 -6.28 11.97 4.14
CA HIS A 145 -5.87 12.99 3.16
C HIS A 145 -6.91 13.15 2.05
N THR A 146 -7.38 12.04 1.49
CA THR A 146 -8.45 12.04 0.49
C THR A 146 -9.73 12.65 1.04
N MET A 147 -10.15 12.27 2.24
CA MET A 147 -11.34 12.84 2.90
C MET A 147 -11.24 14.35 3.13
N ARG A 148 -10.06 14.85 3.52
CA ARG A 148 -9.86 16.31 3.66
C ARG A 148 -9.90 17.02 2.31
N LYS A 149 -9.35 16.42 1.26
CA LYS A 149 -9.46 16.97 -0.10
C LYS A 149 -10.90 16.98 -0.61
N THR A 150 -11.66 15.93 -0.36
CA THR A 150 -13.08 15.87 -0.75
C THR A 150 -13.94 16.84 0.05
N LEU A 151 -13.63 17.07 1.33
CA LEU A 151 -14.34 18.09 2.11
C LEU A 151 -14.02 19.50 1.57
N ASN A 152 -12.75 19.78 1.27
CA ASN A 152 -12.33 21.07 0.71
C ASN A 152 -12.86 21.31 -0.71
N CYS A 153 -13.14 20.27 -1.50
CA CYS A 153 -13.75 20.44 -2.83
C CYS A 153 -15.25 20.77 -2.76
N VAL A 154 -15.93 20.45 -1.65
CA VAL A 154 -17.34 20.84 -1.41
C VAL A 154 -17.43 22.28 -0.91
N THR A 155 -16.42 22.79 -0.18
CA THR A 155 -16.37 24.18 0.29
C THR A 155 -15.95 25.17 -0.81
N TRP A 156 -15.28 24.71 -1.87
CA TRP A 156 -14.90 25.55 -3.01
C TRP A 156 -16.10 25.77 -3.94
N ASN A 157 -16.83 26.86 -3.71
CA ASN A 157 -17.88 27.33 -4.63
C ASN A 157 -17.30 28.41 -5.57
N PRO A 158 -16.99 28.12 -6.86
CA PRO A 158 -16.44 29.09 -7.81
C PRO A 158 -17.51 30.06 -8.36
N GLN A 159 -18.61 30.28 -7.63
CA GLN A 159 -19.81 30.96 -8.12
C GLN A 159 -19.87 32.43 -7.67
N VAL A 160 -18.72 33.08 -7.62
CA VAL A 160 -18.65 34.55 -7.65
C VAL A 160 -17.65 34.89 -8.74
N TYR A 161 -18.17 35.18 -9.93
CA TYR A 161 -17.41 35.83 -10.98
C TYR A 161 -17.00 37.21 -10.45
N GLU A 162 -15.79 37.33 -9.89
CA GLU A 162 -15.19 38.64 -9.64
C GLU A 162 -15.05 39.34 -10.99
N LYS A 163 -15.84 40.40 -11.19
CA LYS A 163 -15.71 41.27 -12.36
C LYS A 163 -14.29 41.84 -12.33
N ARG A 164 -13.41 41.34 -13.21
CA ARG A 164 -12.09 41.94 -13.47
C ARG A 164 -12.30 43.42 -13.77
N GLY A 165 -11.90 44.28 -12.82
CA GLY A 165 -11.91 45.72 -13.00
C GLY A 165 -10.99 46.09 -14.17
N LYS A 166 -11.48 46.95 -15.07
CA LYS A 166 -10.66 47.56 -16.12
C LYS A 166 -9.45 48.26 -15.47
N PRO A 167 -8.23 48.09 -16.00
CA PRO A 167 -7.09 48.85 -15.52
C PRO A 167 -7.31 50.34 -15.85
N LYS A 168 -7.22 51.19 -14.82
CA LYS A 168 -7.19 52.64 -14.99
C LYS A 168 -5.80 53.02 -15.51
N ASN A 169 -5.74 53.52 -16.74
CA ASN A 169 -4.58 54.25 -17.23
C ASN A 169 -4.69 55.71 -16.76
N ILE A 170 -3.79 56.14 -15.87
CA ILE A 170 -3.17 57.48 -15.82
C ILE A 170 -1.76 57.27 -15.30
#